data_AF-A0A7Y4MG42-F1
#
_entry.id   AF-A0A7Y4MG42-F1
#
_cell.length_a   1.000
_cell.length_b   1.000
_cell.length_c   1.000
_cell.angle_alpha   90.00
_cell.angle_beta   90.00
_cell.angle_gamma   90.00
#
_symmetry.space_group_name_H-M   'P 1'
#
loop_
_entity.id
_entity.type
_entity.pdbx_description
1 polymer ?
#
loop_
_entity_poly.entity_id
_entity_poly.type
_entity_poly.pdbx_seq_one_letter_code
_entity_poly.pdbx_strand_id
1 'polypeptide(L)'
;MGTASQTTALTSELLARTRKVIAVHLNYPSRAAQRGRTPLQPSYFLKPPTSLALGSVQTPGVVERPLGCELLGFEGEIALIIGTRARRVAPEDAWSHVAWVTASNDLGVYDLRYADKGSNVRSKGGDGFTPVGPLLIPADAVDPASLRIRTWHNDHLVQDDTTADLLFPFARLIADLSQLLTLEEGDMILTGTPAGASVAHPDDLVDVEVTAGSYSSGRLRTQVVEGSTPLADFGAGPKPDDTQREEAYGSRDAAGLAPLKGALSPDLLKKLESVATATLSSQLRRRGLNNVSIDGLQATRPDRRVVGLARTLRFVPNREDLFTTHGGGFNAQKRAIDSVNEGEILVMEARGEKGTGTVGDILAMRAQVRGAAAIITDGGVRDYSAVADLEMPTYFANPHPAVLGRRHVPWDTDITIACGGATVQPGDIIVADADGILVIPPALAEELVEDCILQEQEETFILEMVKQGNGVDGLYPMNADWKAKYAQWVATGTPGD
;
A
#
# COMPACT_ATOMS: atom_id res chain seq x y z
N MET A 1 -5.27 35.94 -39.49
CA MET A 1 -3.93 35.40 -39.82
C MET A 1 -3.45 34.66 -38.58
N GLY A 2 -3.58 33.33 -38.56
CA GLY A 2 -3.20 32.51 -37.41
C GLY A 2 -1.69 32.37 -37.35
N THR A 3 -1.07 32.82 -36.26
CA THR A 3 0.33 32.48 -35.94
C THR A 3 0.38 30.99 -35.67
N ALA A 4 1.02 30.23 -36.56
CA ALA A 4 1.26 28.81 -36.35
C ALA A 4 2.01 28.62 -35.03
N SER A 5 1.47 27.76 -34.16
CA SER A 5 2.05 27.30 -32.91
C SER A 5 3.37 26.58 -33.22
N GLN A 6 4.52 27.26 -33.10
CA GLN A 6 5.82 26.70 -33.49
C GLN A 6 6.37 25.77 -32.39
N THR A 7 6.17 24.46 -32.57
CA THR A 7 6.91 23.42 -31.84
C THR A 7 8.21 23.10 -32.59
N THR A 8 9.30 22.86 -31.86
CA THR A 8 10.61 22.53 -32.45
C THR A 8 10.91 21.04 -32.31
N ALA A 9 11.59 20.41 -33.27
CA ALA A 9 12.00 19.01 -33.12
C ALA A 9 13.09 18.84 -32.04
N LEU A 10 12.96 17.81 -31.21
CA LEU A 10 14.02 17.39 -30.29
C LEU A 10 15.17 16.73 -31.08
N THR A 11 16.41 17.09 -30.78
CA THR A 11 17.60 16.61 -31.52
C THR A 11 18.52 15.75 -30.66
N SER A 12 19.30 14.88 -31.31
CA SER A 12 20.35 14.09 -30.65
C SER A 12 21.44 14.96 -30.03
N GLU A 13 21.72 16.14 -30.59
CA GLU A 13 22.65 17.12 -30.03
C GLU A 13 22.20 17.65 -28.67
N LEU A 14 20.88 17.86 -28.48
CA LEU A 14 20.32 18.23 -27.18
C LEU A 14 20.43 17.07 -26.16
N LEU A 15 20.23 15.82 -26.59
CA LEU A 15 20.48 14.68 -25.70
C LEU A 15 21.96 14.60 -25.30
N ALA A 16 22.87 14.75 -26.26
CA ALA A 16 24.32 14.66 -26.02
C ALA A 16 24.87 15.73 -25.07
N ARG A 17 24.23 16.90 -24.99
CA ARG A 17 24.61 17.97 -24.03
C ARG A 17 23.93 17.85 -22.66
N THR A 18 22.95 16.96 -22.51
CA THR A 18 22.24 16.76 -21.24
C THR A 18 23.18 16.17 -20.21
N ARG A 19 23.40 16.88 -19.09
CA ARG A 19 24.39 16.46 -18.08
C ARG A 19 23.78 15.59 -17.00
N LYS A 20 22.50 15.80 -16.68
CA LYS A 20 21.77 15.01 -15.70
C LYS A 20 20.28 15.00 -16.03
N VAL A 21 19.68 13.85 -15.74
CA VAL A 21 18.23 13.65 -15.72
C VAL A 21 17.84 13.41 -14.27
N ILE A 22 16.97 14.28 -13.75
CA ILE A 22 16.44 14.19 -12.40
C ILE A 22 14.99 13.74 -12.51
N ALA A 23 14.57 12.73 -11.75
CA ALA A 23 13.20 12.24 -11.77
C ALA A 23 12.56 12.33 -10.39
N VAL A 24 11.27 12.64 -10.35
CA VAL A 24 10.46 12.77 -9.12
C VAL A 24 9.76 11.44 -8.84
N HIS A 25 9.87 10.93 -7.61
CA HIS A 25 9.29 9.62 -7.27
C HIS A 25 7.76 9.57 -7.32
N LEU A 26 7.09 10.68 -6.98
CA LEU A 26 5.64 10.77 -6.89
C LEU A 26 5.20 12.24 -6.90
N ASN A 27 4.31 12.61 -7.82
CA ASN A 27 3.83 13.99 -7.94
C ASN A 27 2.33 14.14 -8.26
N TYR A 28 1.69 13.10 -8.78
CA TYR A 28 0.25 13.13 -9.08
C TYR A 28 -0.56 12.55 -7.89
N PRO A 29 -1.66 13.22 -7.46
CA PRO A 29 -2.55 12.67 -6.44
C PRO A 29 -3.15 11.32 -6.84
N SER A 30 -3.47 11.14 -8.13
CA SER A 30 -3.99 9.87 -8.67
C SER A 30 -3.05 8.70 -8.40
N ARG A 31 -1.76 8.87 -8.67
CA ARG A 31 -0.71 7.86 -8.39
C ARG A 31 -0.46 7.69 -6.89
N ALA A 32 -0.59 8.76 -6.10
CA ALA A 32 -0.43 8.69 -4.64
C ALA A 32 -1.56 7.88 -3.97
N ALA A 33 -2.80 8.09 -4.43
CA ALA A 33 -3.96 7.30 -4.03
C ALA A 33 -3.79 5.82 -4.41
N GLN A 34 -3.35 5.53 -5.64
CA GLN A 34 -3.06 4.16 -6.09
C GLN A 34 -2.01 3.46 -5.22
N ARG A 35 -0.99 4.19 -4.75
CA ARG A 35 0.06 3.65 -3.86
C ARG A 35 -0.29 3.69 -2.37
N GLY A 36 -1.47 4.19 -2.00
CA GLY A 36 -1.90 4.31 -0.60
C GLY A 36 -1.02 5.23 0.25
N ARG A 37 -0.22 6.11 -0.35
CA ARG A 37 0.70 7.01 0.37
C ARG A 37 0.84 8.36 -0.33
N THR A 38 0.79 9.43 0.45
CA THR A 38 1.01 10.81 -0.03
C THR A 38 2.21 11.42 0.69
N PRO A 39 3.31 11.74 -0.01
CA PRO A 39 4.48 12.35 0.60
C PRO A 39 4.23 13.82 0.95
N LEU A 40 4.84 14.31 2.03
CA LEU A 40 4.76 15.72 2.43
C LEU A 40 5.72 16.63 1.65
N GLN A 41 6.80 16.05 1.12
CA GLN A 41 7.86 16.74 0.39
C GLN A 41 8.26 15.92 -0.85
N PRO A 42 8.69 16.58 -1.93
CA PRO A 42 9.18 15.88 -3.11
C PRO A 42 10.46 15.10 -2.78
N SER A 43 10.68 13.99 -3.48
CA SER A 43 11.92 13.23 -3.42
C SER A 43 12.35 12.83 -4.83
N TYR A 44 13.66 12.74 -5.02
CA TYR A 44 14.25 12.67 -6.35
C TYR A 44 15.24 11.53 -6.47
N PHE A 45 15.46 11.07 -7.69
CA PHE A 45 16.57 10.21 -8.05
C PHE A 45 17.19 10.68 -9.37
N LEU A 46 18.37 10.17 -9.69
CA LEU A 46 19.07 10.49 -10.93
C LEU A 46 18.94 9.34 -11.91
N LYS A 47 18.65 9.68 -13.17
CA LYS A 47 18.83 8.78 -14.30
C LYS A 47 20.08 9.20 -15.07
N PRO A 48 20.91 8.23 -15.52
CA PRO A 48 22.09 8.55 -16.31
C PRO A 48 21.66 9.12 -17.67
N PRO A 49 22.32 10.16 -18.21
CA PRO A 49 22.00 10.69 -19.53
C PRO A 49 22.08 9.66 -20.67
N THR A 50 22.85 8.59 -20.51
CA THR A 50 22.93 7.48 -21.48
C THR A 50 21.61 6.72 -21.63
N SER A 51 20.70 6.82 -20.65
CA SER A 51 19.34 6.26 -20.77
C SER A 51 18.43 7.05 -21.71
N LEU A 52 18.81 8.28 -22.11
CA LEU A 52 18.01 9.12 -23.00
C LEU A 52 17.91 8.51 -24.39
N ALA A 53 16.70 8.50 -24.96
CA ALA A 53 16.46 8.07 -26.31
C ALA A 53 15.46 8.99 -27.03
N LEU A 54 15.53 9.01 -28.36
CA LEU A 54 14.52 9.65 -29.20
C LEU A 54 13.49 8.61 -29.64
N GLY A 55 12.27 9.07 -29.90
CA GLY A 55 11.23 8.25 -30.49
C GLY A 55 10.11 9.10 -31.07
N SER A 56 9.47 8.59 -32.12
CA SER A 56 8.31 9.20 -32.77
C SER A 56 7.46 8.10 -33.41
N VAL A 57 6.23 8.43 -33.81
CA VAL A 57 5.39 7.46 -34.54
C VAL A 57 6.05 6.99 -35.84
N GLN A 58 6.75 7.87 -36.55
CA GLN A 58 7.43 7.56 -37.81
C GLN A 58 8.73 6.77 -37.62
N THR A 59 9.39 6.96 -36.49
CA THR A 59 10.63 6.26 -36.12
C THR A 59 10.59 6.00 -34.62
N PRO A 60 9.97 4.88 -34.21
CA PRO A 60 9.88 4.52 -32.80
C PRO A 60 11.27 4.41 -32.16
N GLY A 61 11.38 4.88 -30.93
CA GLY A 61 12.53 4.51 -30.09
C GLY A 61 12.43 3.03 -29.73
N VAL A 62 13.54 2.39 -29.43
CA VAL A 62 13.58 0.98 -29.00
C VAL A 62 14.12 0.90 -27.58
N VAL A 63 13.43 0.15 -26.72
CA VAL A 63 13.92 -0.20 -25.39
C VAL A 63 14.00 -1.71 -25.24
N GLU A 64 15.13 -2.18 -24.71
CA GLU A 64 15.32 -3.59 -24.39
C GLU A 64 14.72 -3.90 -23.01
N ARG A 65 13.82 -4.89 -22.94
CA ARG A 65 13.53 -5.57 -21.67
C ARG A 65 14.66 -6.58 -21.43
N PRO A 66 15.51 -6.39 -20.41
CA PRO A 66 16.67 -7.27 -20.20
C PRO A 66 16.25 -8.72 -20.02
N LEU A 67 17.02 -9.65 -20.60
CA LEU A 67 16.72 -11.07 -20.53
C LEU A 67 16.66 -11.55 -19.07
N GLY A 68 15.54 -12.18 -18.72
CA GLY A 68 15.27 -12.67 -17.36
C GLY A 68 14.55 -11.68 -16.44
N CYS A 69 14.34 -10.42 -16.86
CA CYS A 69 13.43 -9.51 -16.18
C CYS A 69 11.98 -9.72 -16.68
N GLU A 70 11.03 -9.69 -15.77
CA GLU A 70 9.61 -9.82 -16.06
C GLU A 70 8.92 -8.44 -16.18
N LEU A 71 9.29 -7.48 -15.33
CA LEU A 71 8.49 -6.31 -14.99
C LEU A 71 9.13 -5.00 -15.48
N LEU A 72 9.22 -4.82 -16.80
CA LEU A 72 9.57 -3.52 -17.39
C LEU A 72 8.36 -2.58 -17.31
N GLY A 73 8.34 -1.73 -16.29
CA GLY A 73 7.29 -0.74 -16.08
C GLY A 73 7.47 0.49 -16.97
N PHE A 74 6.38 0.97 -17.55
CA PHE A 74 6.29 2.28 -18.21
C PHE A 74 5.60 3.30 -17.31
N GLU A 75 6.07 4.54 -17.36
CA GLU A 75 5.56 5.65 -16.56
C GLU A 75 5.57 6.89 -17.45
N GLY A 76 4.43 7.24 -18.07
CA GLY A 76 4.35 8.45 -18.89
C GLY A 76 4.52 9.69 -18.02
N GLU A 77 5.44 10.57 -18.41
CA GLU A 77 5.79 11.78 -17.66
C GLU A 77 5.92 13.02 -18.56
N ILE A 78 5.82 14.19 -17.92
CA ILE A 78 6.18 15.47 -18.52
C ILE A 78 7.63 15.75 -18.18
N ALA A 79 8.45 16.01 -19.20
CA ALA A 79 9.85 16.42 -19.04
C ALA A 79 9.99 17.93 -19.20
N LEU A 80 10.73 18.55 -18.27
CA LEU A 80 11.14 19.95 -18.32
C LEU A 80 12.61 20.02 -18.73
N ILE A 81 12.92 20.85 -19.72
CA ILE A 81 14.30 21.08 -20.18
C ILE A 81 14.74 22.46 -19.71
N ILE A 82 15.79 22.50 -18.90
CA ILE A 82 16.35 23.73 -18.36
C ILE A 82 17.02 24.52 -19.49
N GLY A 83 16.64 25.79 -19.63
CA GLY A 83 17.15 26.72 -20.63
C GLY A 83 18.23 27.67 -20.11
N THR A 84 18.15 28.02 -18.82
CA THR A 84 19.14 28.89 -18.18
C THR A 84 19.55 28.33 -16.83
N ARG A 85 20.80 28.58 -16.44
CA ARG A 85 21.36 28.09 -15.17
C ARG A 85 20.50 28.54 -13.98
N ALA A 86 20.07 27.60 -13.15
CA ALA A 86 19.30 27.86 -11.93
C ALA A 86 20.06 27.35 -10.69
N ARG A 87 20.22 28.24 -9.69
CA ARG A 87 20.79 27.90 -8.39
C ARG A 87 20.17 28.76 -7.30
N ARG A 88 19.58 28.12 -6.28
CA ARG A 88 18.87 28.76 -5.17
C ARG A 88 17.83 29.78 -5.66
N VAL A 89 17.07 29.38 -6.67
CA VAL A 89 16.02 30.23 -7.25
C VAL A 89 14.76 30.14 -6.41
N ALA A 90 14.02 31.24 -6.31
CA ALA A 90 12.73 31.27 -5.64
C ALA A 90 11.67 30.60 -6.53
N PRO A 91 10.60 30.01 -5.96
CA PRO A 91 9.53 29.38 -6.75
C PRO A 91 8.92 30.30 -7.82
N GLU A 92 8.73 31.58 -7.51
CA GLU A 92 8.18 32.58 -8.44
C GLU A 92 9.03 32.81 -9.69
N ASP A 93 10.36 32.65 -9.59
CA ASP A 93 11.29 32.83 -10.71
C ASP A 93 11.58 31.51 -11.44
N ALA A 94 11.26 30.38 -10.81
CA ALA A 94 11.73 29.05 -11.22
C ALA A 94 11.27 28.65 -12.63
N TRP A 95 10.05 29.00 -13.03
CA TRP A 95 9.52 28.65 -14.36
C TRP A 95 10.29 29.33 -15.50
N SER A 96 10.80 30.54 -15.27
CA SER A 96 11.57 31.30 -16.28
C SER A 96 12.89 30.63 -16.68
N HIS A 97 13.34 29.64 -15.91
CA HIS A 97 14.53 28.84 -16.21
C HIS A 97 14.26 27.65 -17.13
N VAL A 98 13.01 27.30 -17.38
CA VAL A 98 12.63 26.21 -18.29
C VAL A 98 12.57 26.77 -19.72
N ALA A 99 13.26 26.13 -20.67
CA ALA A 99 13.14 26.48 -22.09
C ALA A 99 12.03 25.68 -22.77
N TRP A 100 11.92 24.38 -22.44
CA TRP A 100 11.03 23.48 -23.17
C TRP A 100 10.31 22.51 -22.26
N VAL A 101 9.10 22.15 -22.69
CA VAL A 101 8.30 21.04 -22.17
C VAL A 101 8.18 19.98 -23.26
N THR A 102 8.28 18.70 -22.91
CA THR A 102 8.07 17.59 -23.85
C THR A 102 7.55 16.34 -23.14
N ALA A 103 7.13 15.33 -23.91
CA ALA A 103 6.76 14.02 -23.36
C ALA A 103 7.99 13.20 -23.01
N SER A 104 7.86 12.34 -22.00
CA SER A 104 8.84 11.33 -21.64
C SER A 104 8.17 10.06 -21.14
N ASN A 105 8.88 8.93 -21.20
CA ASN A 105 8.47 7.70 -20.52
C ASN A 105 9.59 7.29 -19.55
N ASP A 106 9.31 7.29 -18.25
CA ASP A 106 10.26 6.90 -17.21
C ASP A 106 10.25 5.37 -17.01
N LEU A 107 10.83 4.66 -17.97
CA LEU A 107 10.90 3.21 -17.97
C LEU A 107 11.84 2.68 -16.87
N GLY A 108 11.52 1.51 -16.34
CA GLY A 108 12.38 0.82 -15.41
C GLY A 108 11.97 -0.63 -15.11
N VAL A 109 12.94 -1.44 -14.72
CA VAL A 109 12.72 -2.85 -14.34
C VAL A 109 12.45 -2.95 -12.83
N TYR A 110 11.25 -3.38 -12.47
CA TYR A 110 10.85 -3.55 -11.08
C TYR A 110 11.61 -4.70 -10.42
N ASP A 111 12.03 -5.70 -11.20
CA ASP A 111 12.80 -6.87 -10.77
C ASP A 111 14.10 -6.53 -10.02
N LEU A 112 14.70 -5.36 -10.28
CA LEU A 112 15.95 -4.92 -9.65
C LEU A 112 15.76 -3.89 -8.54
N ARG A 113 14.53 -3.47 -8.23
CA ARG A 113 14.29 -2.40 -7.24
C ARG A 113 14.72 -2.78 -5.83
N TYR A 114 14.72 -4.06 -5.49
CA TYR A 114 15.22 -4.51 -4.19
C TYR A 114 16.71 -4.16 -3.98
N ALA A 115 17.50 -4.18 -5.06
CA ALA A 115 18.93 -3.89 -5.02
C ALA A 115 19.22 -2.38 -5.07
N ASP A 116 18.38 -1.61 -5.76
CA ASP A 116 18.57 -0.18 -5.99
C ASP A 116 17.62 0.71 -5.18
N LYS A 117 17.04 0.19 -4.09
CA LYS A 117 16.00 0.88 -3.33
C LYS A 117 16.46 2.28 -2.90
N GLY A 118 15.84 3.30 -3.49
CA GLY A 118 16.09 4.72 -3.22
C GLY A 118 16.97 5.43 -4.25
N SER A 119 17.96 4.77 -4.86
CA SER A 119 18.82 5.39 -5.88
C SER A 119 18.33 5.13 -7.31
N ASN A 120 17.66 3.99 -7.53
CA ASN A 120 17.10 3.53 -8.81
C ASN A 120 18.12 3.43 -9.96
N VAL A 121 19.42 3.31 -9.67
CA VAL A 121 20.48 3.49 -10.68
C VAL A 121 20.40 2.45 -11.82
N ARG A 122 20.39 1.14 -11.53
CA ARG A 122 20.31 0.11 -12.58
C ARG A 122 18.86 -0.13 -13.00
N SER A 123 17.93 -0.14 -12.05
CA SER A 123 16.51 -0.37 -12.29
C SER A 123 15.86 0.67 -13.21
N LYS A 124 16.30 1.93 -13.19
CA LYS A 124 15.77 3.00 -14.05
C LYS A 124 16.80 3.61 -15.01
N GLY A 125 18.06 3.15 -15.00
CA GLY A 125 19.15 3.76 -15.76
C GLY A 125 19.65 2.99 -16.97
N GLY A 126 18.94 1.96 -17.44
CA GLY A 126 19.28 1.23 -18.65
C GLY A 126 19.24 2.12 -19.91
N ASP A 127 19.99 1.73 -20.94
CA ASP A 127 19.96 2.42 -22.23
C ASP A 127 18.54 2.39 -22.81
N GLY A 128 18.05 3.54 -23.28
CA GLY A 128 16.69 3.68 -23.77
C GLY A 128 15.59 3.72 -22.69
N PHE A 129 15.94 3.75 -21.40
CA PHE A 129 14.94 3.82 -20.31
C PHE A 129 14.37 5.23 -20.08
N THR A 130 14.81 6.23 -20.84
CA THR A 130 14.31 7.61 -20.79
C THR A 130 14.04 8.15 -22.20
N PRO A 131 13.13 7.57 -22.98
CA PRO A 131 12.70 8.19 -24.22
C PRO A 131 12.06 9.56 -23.92
N VAL A 132 12.32 10.52 -24.80
CA VAL A 132 11.85 11.91 -24.72
C VAL A 132 11.49 12.43 -26.11
N GLY A 133 10.59 13.42 -26.20
CA GLY A 133 10.23 14.09 -27.45
C GLY A 133 8.82 13.77 -27.94
N PRO A 134 8.59 13.68 -29.28
CA PRO A 134 9.51 14.06 -30.36
C PRO A 134 9.67 15.57 -30.54
N LEU A 135 8.69 16.37 -30.09
CA LEU A 135 8.68 17.83 -30.24
C LEU A 135 8.79 18.55 -28.90
N LEU A 136 9.34 19.74 -28.96
CA LEU A 136 9.54 20.67 -27.85
C LEU A 136 8.46 21.75 -27.89
N ILE A 137 7.74 21.90 -26.79
CA ILE A 137 6.79 22.97 -26.53
C ILE A 137 7.55 24.10 -25.82
N PRO A 138 7.57 25.33 -26.35
CA PRO A 138 8.22 26.46 -25.69
C PRO A 138 7.55 26.77 -24.34
N ALA A 139 8.33 26.75 -23.26
CA ALA A 139 7.81 26.86 -21.90
C ALA A 139 7.24 28.26 -21.57
N ASP A 140 7.71 29.30 -22.25
CA ASP A 140 7.22 30.68 -22.13
C ASP A 140 5.87 30.92 -22.83
N ALA A 141 5.43 29.96 -23.67
CA ALA A 141 4.16 30.02 -24.38
C ALA A 141 3.01 29.24 -23.69
N VAL A 142 3.29 28.58 -22.56
CA VAL A 142 2.34 27.70 -21.88
C VAL A 142 2.31 27.95 -20.36
N ASP A 143 1.16 27.70 -19.75
CA ASP A 143 1.00 27.71 -18.30
C ASP A 143 1.38 26.33 -17.72
N PRO A 144 2.35 26.24 -16.79
CA PRO A 144 2.76 24.98 -16.18
C PRO A 144 1.64 24.25 -15.43
N ALA A 145 0.57 24.95 -15.02
CA ALA A 145 -0.60 24.35 -14.35
C ALA A 145 -1.68 23.84 -15.33
N SER A 146 -1.50 24.03 -16.63
CA SER A 146 -2.50 23.73 -17.66
C SER A 146 -1.99 22.77 -18.74
N LEU A 147 -1.08 21.87 -18.37
CA LEU A 147 -0.56 20.83 -19.26
C LEU A 147 -1.36 19.54 -19.07
N ARG A 148 -1.60 18.80 -20.15
CA ARG A 148 -2.25 17.50 -20.12
C ARG A 148 -1.31 16.43 -20.63
N ILE A 149 -1.19 15.34 -19.91
CA ILE A 149 -0.43 14.16 -20.29
C ILE A 149 -1.36 12.99 -20.62
N ARG A 150 -1.04 12.28 -21.69
CA ARG A 150 -1.71 11.04 -22.06
C ARG A 150 -0.69 9.96 -22.43
N THR A 151 -0.96 8.75 -21.98
CA THR A 151 -0.15 7.56 -22.32
C THR A 151 -1.06 6.50 -22.93
N TRP A 152 -0.60 5.88 -24.02
CA TRP A 152 -1.24 4.73 -24.62
C TRP A 152 -0.31 3.52 -24.57
N HIS A 153 -0.88 2.36 -24.28
CA HIS A 153 -0.24 1.05 -24.38
C HIS A 153 -0.97 0.26 -25.45
N ASN A 154 -0.30 -0.04 -26.57
CA ASN A 154 -0.89 -0.67 -27.75
C ASN A 154 -2.18 0.06 -28.21
N ASP A 155 -2.09 1.37 -28.36
CA ASP A 155 -3.20 2.28 -28.73
C ASP A 155 -4.37 2.39 -27.71
N HIS A 156 -4.32 1.67 -26.58
CA HIS A 156 -5.26 1.82 -25.48
C HIS A 156 -4.82 2.94 -24.54
N LEU A 157 -5.68 3.95 -24.32
CA LEU A 157 -5.40 5.05 -23.40
C LEU A 157 -5.39 4.52 -21.96
N VAL A 158 -4.24 4.55 -21.30
CA VAL A 158 -4.03 4.02 -19.95
C VAL A 158 -3.75 5.11 -18.91
N GLN A 159 -3.24 6.26 -19.33
CA GLN A 159 -3.04 7.43 -18.47
C GLN A 159 -3.63 8.67 -19.14
N ASP A 160 -4.35 9.49 -18.39
CA ASP A 160 -4.91 10.76 -18.85
C ASP A 160 -5.12 11.69 -17.64
N ASP A 161 -4.25 12.68 -17.48
CA ASP A 161 -4.25 13.57 -16.31
C ASP A 161 -3.73 14.98 -16.67
N THR A 162 -3.89 15.93 -15.76
CA THR A 162 -3.48 17.32 -15.94
C THR A 162 -2.58 17.81 -14.81
N THR A 163 -1.83 18.87 -15.07
CA THR A 163 -0.93 19.47 -14.07
C THR A 163 -1.61 20.41 -13.07
N ALA A 164 -2.94 20.54 -13.12
CA ALA A 164 -3.70 21.46 -12.27
C ALA A 164 -3.60 21.11 -10.77
N ASP A 165 -3.58 19.82 -10.46
CA ASP A 165 -3.67 19.29 -9.08
C ASP A 165 -2.39 18.58 -8.63
N LEU A 166 -1.23 18.92 -9.19
CA LEU A 166 0.04 18.32 -8.78
C LEU A 166 0.29 18.51 -7.27
N LEU A 167 0.79 17.44 -6.61
CA LEU A 167 1.23 17.50 -5.21
C LEU A 167 2.33 18.55 -5.01
N PHE A 168 3.22 18.64 -5.99
CA PHE A 168 4.34 19.58 -6.03
C PHE A 168 4.36 20.27 -7.41
N PRO A 169 3.95 21.55 -7.49
CA PRO A 169 4.02 22.32 -8.73
C PRO A 169 5.44 22.37 -9.29
N PHE A 170 5.59 22.45 -10.61
CA PHE A 170 6.90 22.42 -11.28
C PHE A 170 7.89 23.47 -10.77
N ALA A 171 7.40 24.68 -10.52
CA ALA A 171 8.16 25.75 -9.90
C ALA A 171 8.76 25.35 -8.54
N ARG A 172 7.99 24.62 -7.71
CA ARG A 172 8.47 24.11 -6.41
C ARG A 172 9.58 23.08 -6.60
N LEU A 173 9.46 22.16 -7.57
CA LEU A 173 10.48 21.14 -7.84
C LEU A 173 11.82 21.78 -8.23
N ILE A 174 11.78 22.76 -9.15
CA ILE A 174 12.97 23.48 -9.62
C ILE A 174 13.61 24.27 -8.48
N ALA A 175 12.82 25.05 -7.74
CA ALA A 175 13.30 25.82 -6.60
C ALA A 175 13.97 24.91 -5.56
N ASP A 176 13.30 23.81 -5.20
CA ASP A 176 13.77 22.85 -4.20
C ASP A 176 15.08 22.16 -4.61
N LEU A 177 15.14 21.61 -5.83
CA LEU A 177 16.36 21.04 -6.39
C LEU A 177 17.51 22.06 -6.42
N SER A 178 17.20 23.30 -6.82
CA SER A 178 18.20 24.35 -6.98
C SER A 178 18.84 24.80 -5.66
N GLN A 179 18.26 24.49 -4.50
CA GLN A 179 18.84 24.85 -3.20
C GLN A 179 20.25 24.26 -3.06
N LEU A 180 20.40 22.99 -3.47
CA LEU A 180 21.63 22.23 -3.34
C LEU A 180 22.31 21.97 -4.69
N LEU A 181 21.53 21.72 -5.75
CA LEU A 181 22.03 21.40 -7.08
C LEU A 181 22.08 22.65 -7.95
N THR A 182 23.10 22.78 -8.79
CA THR A 182 23.02 23.74 -9.91
C THR A 182 22.36 23.02 -11.07
N LEU A 183 21.23 23.54 -11.54
CA LEU A 183 20.60 23.12 -12.79
C LEU A 183 21.27 23.89 -13.92
N GLU A 184 21.77 23.18 -14.92
CA GLU A 184 22.48 23.74 -16.08
C GLU A 184 21.59 23.64 -17.32
N GLU A 185 21.90 24.44 -18.33
CA GLU A 185 21.20 24.37 -19.62
C GLU A 185 21.28 22.95 -20.21
N GLY A 186 20.13 22.43 -20.64
CA GLY A 186 19.96 21.08 -21.19
C GLY A 186 19.64 20.01 -20.16
N ASP A 187 19.76 20.28 -18.85
CA ASP A 187 19.31 19.31 -17.85
C ASP A 187 17.82 19.05 -17.96
N MET A 188 17.42 17.82 -17.62
CA MET A 188 16.03 17.39 -17.69
C MET A 188 15.47 17.03 -16.32
N ILE A 189 14.23 17.45 -16.06
CA ILE A 189 13.46 17.05 -14.89
C ILE A 189 12.22 16.27 -15.36
N LEU A 190 12.14 14.99 -14.99
CA LEU A 190 10.94 14.18 -15.14
C LEU A 190 10.05 14.38 -13.91
N THR A 191 8.80 14.77 -14.14
CA THR A 191 7.98 15.43 -13.12
C THR A 191 7.03 14.50 -12.38
N GLY A 192 7.16 13.19 -12.56
CA GLY A 192 6.29 12.17 -12.00
C GLY A 192 5.21 11.72 -12.98
N THR A 193 4.60 10.58 -12.68
CA THR A 193 3.58 9.93 -13.51
C THR A 193 2.21 9.88 -12.80
N PRO A 194 1.09 10.02 -13.53
CA PRO A 194 -0.26 9.77 -13.00
C PRO A 194 -0.56 8.27 -12.83
N ALA A 195 -1.72 7.94 -12.27
CA ALA A 195 -2.20 6.55 -12.23
C ALA A 195 -2.33 5.96 -13.65
N GLY A 196 -2.20 4.64 -13.76
CA GLY A 196 -2.30 3.90 -15.03
C GLY A 196 -0.97 3.47 -15.66
N ALA A 197 0.17 3.78 -15.00
CA ALA A 197 1.44 3.12 -15.27
C ALA A 197 1.33 1.60 -15.03
N SER A 198 1.94 0.80 -15.92
CA SER A 198 1.86 -0.67 -15.92
C SER A 198 3.13 -1.29 -16.52
N VAL A 199 3.13 -2.60 -16.75
CA VAL A 199 4.21 -3.37 -17.38
C VAL A 199 4.03 -3.41 -18.91
N ALA A 200 5.12 -3.26 -19.65
CA ALA A 200 5.17 -3.51 -21.09
C ALA A 200 5.99 -4.77 -21.40
N HIS A 201 5.51 -5.54 -22.37
CA HIS A 201 6.11 -6.78 -22.85
C HIS A 201 6.81 -6.56 -24.20
N PRO A 202 7.73 -7.46 -24.62
CA PRO A 202 8.26 -7.44 -25.97
C PRO A 202 7.16 -7.35 -27.02
N ASP A 203 7.43 -6.59 -28.08
CA ASP A 203 6.53 -6.22 -29.17
C ASP A 203 5.47 -5.15 -28.82
N ASP A 204 5.32 -4.77 -27.55
CA ASP A 204 4.43 -3.68 -27.18
C ASP A 204 4.94 -2.31 -27.66
N LEU A 205 3.97 -1.42 -27.91
CA LEU A 205 4.18 -0.01 -28.17
C LEU A 205 3.63 0.82 -27.01
N VAL A 206 4.45 1.75 -26.52
CA VAL A 206 4.03 2.76 -25.55
C VAL A 206 4.18 4.14 -26.19
N ASP A 207 3.06 4.88 -26.23
CA ASP A 207 3.02 6.26 -26.71
C ASP A 207 2.79 7.22 -25.54
N VAL A 208 3.53 8.33 -25.48
CA VAL A 208 3.28 9.43 -24.53
C VAL A 208 3.11 10.74 -25.30
N GLU A 209 2.12 11.54 -24.94
CA GLU A 209 1.90 12.87 -25.50
C GLU A 209 1.60 13.89 -24.41
N VAL A 210 2.22 15.07 -24.54
CA VAL A 210 1.91 16.24 -23.72
C VAL A 210 1.28 17.30 -24.61
N THR A 211 0.17 17.89 -24.14
CA THR A 211 -0.56 18.95 -24.86
C THR A 211 -0.83 20.15 -23.96
N ALA A 212 -0.90 21.34 -24.56
CA ALA A 212 -1.16 22.59 -23.87
C ALA A 212 -1.82 23.60 -24.84
N GLY A 213 -3.13 23.79 -24.74
CA GLY A 213 -3.87 24.61 -25.71
C GLY A 213 -3.69 24.10 -27.15
N SER A 214 -3.05 24.89 -28.01
CA SER A 214 -2.74 24.51 -29.40
C SER A 214 -1.41 23.76 -29.57
N TYR A 215 -0.60 23.63 -28.52
CA TYR A 215 0.69 22.96 -28.56
C TYR A 215 0.56 21.46 -28.28
N SER A 216 1.39 20.66 -28.94
CA SER A 216 1.56 19.21 -28.68
C SER A 216 3.04 18.85 -28.81
N SER A 217 3.53 17.94 -27.96
CA SER A 217 4.84 17.32 -28.11
C SER A 217 4.89 16.34 -29.29
N GLY A 218 3.75 16.04 -29.91
CA GLY A 218 3.56 14.83 -30.70
C GLY A 218 3.60 13.57 -29.82
N ARG A 219 3.27 12.42 -30.43
CA ARG A 219 3.39 11.12 -29.75
C ARG A 219 4.84 10.64 -29.76
N LEU A 220 5.42 10.57 -28.57
CA LEU A 220 6.64 9.84 -28.28
C LEU A 220 6.33 8.35 -28.29
N ARG A 221 6.79 7.62 -29.31
CA ARG A 221 6.57 6.18 -29.42
C ARG A 221 7.83 5.40 -29.06
N THR A 222 7.68 4.42 -28.19
CA THR A 222 8.72 3.46 -27.79
C THR A 222 8.23 2.04 -28.05
N GLN A 223 9.03 1.25 -28.75
CA GLN A 223 8.83 -0.17 -28.96
C GLN A 223 9.68 -0.96 -27.97
N VAL A 224 9.06 -1.94 -27.32
CA VAL A 224 9.77 -2.86 -26.42
C VAL A 224 10.26 -4.07 -27.22
N VAL A 225 11.52 -4.45 -27.01
CA VAL A 225 12.12 -5.67 -27.58
C VAL A 225 12.67 -6.55 -26.47
N GLU A 226 12.68 -7.87 -26.69
CA GLU A 226 13.32 -8.79 -25.75
C GLU A 226 14.85 -8.70 -25.86
N GLY A 227 15.50 -8.61 -24.72
CA GLY A 227 16.95 -8.66 -24.63
C GLY A 227 17.54 -10.01 -24.98
N SER A 228 18.73 -9.99 -25.58
CA SER A 228 19.45 -11.22 -25.94
C SER A 228 20.58 -11.56 -24.96
N THR A 229 20.97 -10.60 -24.11
CA THR A 229 22.11 -10.75 -23.20
C THR A 229 21.61 -10.97 -21.77
N PRO A 230 21.85 -12.14 -21.15
CA PRO A 230 21.48 -12.37 -19.76
C PRO A 230 22.31 -11.50 -18.81
N LEU A 231 21.71 -11.11 -17.69
CA LEU A 231 22.45 -10.53 -16.58
C LEU A 231 23.41 -11.58 -16.01
N ALA A 232 24.71 -11.25 -15.99
CA ALA A 232 25.75 -12.10 -15.43
C ALA A 232 25.63 -12.24 -13.90
N ASP A 233 26.24 -13.30 -13.36
CA ASP A 233 26.10 -13.74 -11.96
C ASP A 233 26.92 -12.93 -10.93
N PHE A 234 27.73 -11.97 -11.39
CA PHE A 234 28.56 -11.12 -10.51
C PHE A 234 27.80 -9.95 -9.86
N GLY A 235 26.46 -9.89 -9.98
CA GLY A 235 25.65 -8.80 -9.45
C GLY A 235 24.25 -9.22 -9.01
N ALA A 236 23.48 -8.25 -8.49
CA ALA A 236 22.07 -8.47 -8.19
C ALA A 236 21.30 -8.77 -9.49
N GLY A 237 20.67 -9.94 -9.53
CA GLY A 237 19.82 -10.40 -10.64
C GLY A 237 18.33 -10.10 -10.41
N PRO A 238 17.47 -10.43 -11.39
CA PRO A 238 16.04 -10.13 -11.34
C PRO A 238 15.32 -10.88 -10.19
N LYS A 239 14.44 -10.19 -9.46
CA LYS A 239 13.55 -10.77 -8.43
C LYS A 239 12.12 -10.24 -8.55
N PRO A 240 11.30 -10.81 -9.46
CA PRO A 240 9.88 -10.48 -9.54
C PRO A 240 9.10 -11.26 -8.48
N ASP A 241 8.95 -10.66 -7.29
CA ASP A 241 8.02 -11.12 -6.27
C ASP A 241 6.63 -10.47 -6.44
N ASP A 242 5.63 -10.97 -5.71
CA ASP A 242 4.26 -10.45 -5.76
C ASP A 242 4.16 -8.96 -5.41
N THR A 243 5.04 -8.47 -4.53
CA THR A 243 5.07 -7.05 -4.18
C THR A 243 5.53 -6.22 -5.37
N GLN A 244 6.59 -6.66 -6.07
CA GLN A 244 7.04 -5.98 -7.28
C GLN A 244 6.01 -6.04 -8.39
N ARG A 245 5.31 -7.17 -8.58
CA ARG A 245 4.23 -7.29 -9.57
C ARG A 245 3.09 -6.32 -9.27
N GLU A 246 2.61 -6.30 -8.04
CA GLU A 246 1.53 -5.40 -7.62
C GLU A 246 1.93 -3.92 -7.76
N GLU A 247 3.15 -3.54 -7.39
CA GLU A 247 3.64 -2.16 -7.59
C GLU A 247 3.80 -1.79 -9.08
N ALA A 248 4.22 -2.74 -9.92
CA ALA A 248 4.47 -2.51 -11.35
C ALA A 248 3.16 -2.36 -12.15
N TYR A 249 2.19 -3.24 -11.94
CA TYR A 249 0.85 -3.16 -12.55
C TYR A 249 -0.07 -2.14 -11.87
N GLY A 250 0.37 -1.58 -10.74
CA GLY A 250 -0.35 -0.57 -9.97
C GLY A 250 -1.52 -1.11 -9.13
N SER A 251 -1.85 -2.39 -9.22
CA SER A 251 -2.72 -3.10 -8.29
C SER A 251 -2.50 -4.61 -8.40
N ARG A 252 -2.93 -5.35 -7.38
CA ARG A 252 -2.86 -6.81 -7.36
C ARG A 252 -3.71 -7.47 -8.43
N ASP A 253 -4.93 -6.97 -8.60
CA ASP A 253 -5.89 -7.45 -9.60
C ASP A 253 -5.34 -7.26 -11.02
N ALA A 254 -4.81 -6.08 -11.33
CA ALA A 254 -4.16 -5.80 -12.61
C ALA A 254 -2.92 -6.66 -12.86
N ALA A 255 -2.22 -7.09 -11.80
CA ALA A 255 -1.09 -8.00 -11.89
C ALA A 255 -1.49 -9.46 -12.18
N GLY A 256 -2.80 -9.76 -12.28
CA GLY A 256 -3.31 -11.13 -12.42
C GLY A 256 -2.99 -12.01 -11.21
N LEU A 257 -2.57 -11.39 -10.10
CA LEU A 257 -2.33 -12.09 -8.86
C LEU A 257 -3.68 -12.42 -8.25
N ALA A 258 -3.82 -13.65 -7.75
CA ALA A 258 -4.94 -13.97 -6.88
C ALA A 258 -5.04 -12.86 -5.84
N PRO A 259 -6.25 -12.35 -5.52
CA PRO A 259 -6.43 -11.44 -4.40
C PRO A 259 -5.55 -11.96 -3.27
N LEU A 260 -4.81 -11.06 -2.59
CA LEU A 260 -4.16 -11.44 -1.34
C LEU A 260 -5.28 -12.17 -0.64
N LYS A 261 -5.13 -13.49 -0.39
CA LYS A 261 -6.20 -14.29 0.19
C LYS A 261 -6.65 -13.41 1.32
N GLY A 262 -7.82 -12.77 1.15
CA GLY A 262 -8.34 -11.90 2.16
C GLY A 262 -8.39 -12.89 3.29
N ALA A 263 -7.54 -12.72 4.30
CA ALA A 263 -7.34 -13.80 5.26
C ALA A 263 -8.70 -14.24 5.81
N LEU A 264 -9.70 -13.36 5.67
CA LEU A 264 -11.10 -13.53 5.86
C LEU A 264 -11.92 -13.30 4.55
N SER A 265 -12.26 -14.36 3.81
CA SER A 265 -13.31 -14.30 2.76
C SER A 265 -14.71 -14.20 3.40
N PRO A 266 -15.78 -13.76 2.69
CA PRO A 266 -17.13 -13.70 3.28
C PRO A 266 -17.64 -15.05 3.81
N ASP A 267 -17.27 -16.15 3.16
CA ASP A 267 -17.63 -17.50 3.61
C ASP A 267 -16.82 -17.92 4.83
N LEU A 268 -15.52 -17.62 4.85
CA LEU A 268 -14.67 -17.87 6.01
C LEU A 268 -15.08 -17.01 7.21
N LEU A 269 -15.49 -15.76 6.98
CA LEU A 269 -16.05 -14.88 8.00
C LEU A 269 -17.26 -15.54 8.67
N LYS A 270 -18.25 -15.96 7.88
CA LYS A 270 -19.45 -16.63 8.40
C LYS A 270 -19.14 -17.90 9.18
N LYS A 271 -18.22 -18.73 8.67
CA LYS A 271 -17.77 -19.94 9.38
C LYS A 271 -17.09 -19.60 10.71
N LEU A 272 -16.24 -18.58 10.73
CA LEU A 272 -15.56 -18.14 11.96
C LEU A 272 -16.53 -17.49 12.95
N GLU A 273 -17.59 -16.84 12.48
CA GLU A 273 -18.66 -16.31 13.31
C GLU A 273 -19.55 -17.42 13.92
N SER A 274 -19.65 -18.59 13.27
CA SER A 274 -20.53 -19.68 13.71
C SER A 274 -19.96 -20.58 14.80
N VAL A 275 -18.64 -20.57 15.05
CA VAL A 275 -17.99 -21.45 16.04
C VAL A 275 -17.62 -20.69 17.31
N ALA A 276 -17.66 -21.29 18.49
CA ALA A 276 -17.28 -20.64 19.74
C ALA A 276 -15.77 -20.31 19.81
N THR A 277 -15.43 -19.19 20.47
CA THR A 277 -14.04 -18.77 20.71
C THR A 277 -13.26 -19.81 21.52
N ALA A 278 -13.92 -20.49 22.48
CA ALA A 278 -13.33 -21.61 23.22
C ALA A 278 -12.93 -22.80 22.31
N THR A 279 -13.76 -23.12 21.31
CA THR A 279 -13.48 -24.19 20.33
C THR A 279 -12.27 -23.84 19.48
N LEU A 280 -12.23 -22.61 18.96
CA LEU A 280 -11.08 -22.08 18.21
C LEU A 280 -9.78 -22.18 19.03
N SER A 281 -9.82 -21.77 20.30
CA SER A 281 -8.67 -21.86 21.22
C SER A 281 -8.18 -23.30 21.40
N SER A 282 -9.11 -24.25 21.63
CA SER A 282 -8.79 -25.68 21.77
C SER A 282 -8.12 -26.25 20.51
N GLN A 283 -8.65 -25.91 19.33
CA GLN A 283 -8.13 -26.39 18.04
C GLN A 283 -6.79 -25.77 17.66
N LEU A 284 -6.56 -24.49 17.97
CA LEU A 284 -5.25 -23.84 17.84
C LEU A 284 -4.21 -24.52 18.75
N ARG A 285 -4.59 -24.84 19.99
CA ARG A 285 -3.72 -25.56 20.93
C ARG A 285 -3.34 -26.95 20.43
N ARG A 286 -4.27 -27.69 19.82
CA ARG A 286 -3.98 -29.00 19.18
C ARG A 286 -2.94 -28.89 18.06
N ARG A 287 -2.87 -27.74 17.38
CA ARG A 287 -1.88 -27.40 16.36
C ARG A 287 -0.57 -26.84 16.93
N GLY A 288 -0.40 -26.86 18.26
CA GLY A 288 0.81 -26.38 18.94
C GLY A 288 0.83 -24.88 19.23
N LEU A 289 -0.23 -24.14 18.89
CA LEU A 289 -0.33 -22.71 19.11
C LEU A 289 -0.95 -22.41 20.49
N ASN A 290 -0.11 -22.13 21.47
CA ASN A 290 -0.53 -21.89 22.86
C ASN A 290 -0.57 -20.41 23.27
N ASN A 291 0.06 -19.51 22.51
CA ASN A 291 0.26 -18.10 22.87
C ASN A 291 -0.43 -17.16 21.88
N VAL A 292 -1.69 -17.46 21.57
CA VAL A 292 -2.50 -16.78 20.54
C VAL A 292 -3.65 -15.95 21.13
N SER A 293 -3.74 -15.84 22.46
CA SER A 293 -4.76 -15.03 23.13
C SER A 293 -4.22 -13.65 23.52
N ILE A 294 -5.00 -12.60 23.27
CA ILE A 294 -4.76 -11.26 23.82
C ILE A 294 -5.46 -11.20 25.17
N ASP A 295 -4.67 -11.17 26.24
CA ASP A 295 -5.18 -11.33 27.60
C ASP A 295 -5.35 -10.01 28.35
N GLY A 296 -6.19 -10.03 29.39
CA GLY A 296 -6.28 -8.94 30.37
C GLY A 296 -7.08 -7.71 29.93
N LEU A 297 -7.89 -7.85 28.88
CA LEU A 297 -8.75 -6.79 28.34
C LEU A 297 -10.22 -7.01 28.71
N GLN A 298 -10.97 -5.92 28.77
CA GLN A 298 -12.42 -5.89 28.94
C GLN A 298 -13.07 -5.20 27.74
N ALA A 299 -14.33 -5.53 27.44
CA ALA A 299 -15.06 -5.02 26.27
C ALA A 299 -16.12 -3.97 26.66
N THR A 300 -16.30 -2.95 25.82
CA THR A 300 -17.45 -2.04 25.92
C THR A 300 -18.78 -2.68 25.50
N ARG A 301 -18.73 -3.70 24.64
CA ARG A 301 -19.87 -4.46 24.13
C ARG A 301 -19.59 -5.97 24.24
N PRO A 302 -19.59 -6.56 25.46
CA PRO A 302 -19.32 -7.98 25.64
C PRO A 302 -20.39 -8.88 24.99
N ASP A 303 -21.57 -8.33 24.70
CA ASP A 303 -22.65 -8.98 23.96
C ASP A 303 -22.36 -9.16 22.47
N ARG A 304 -21.34 -8.48 21.92
CA ARG A 304 -21.00 -8.52 20.50
C ARG A 304 -19.76 -9.35 20.25
N ARG A 305 -19.90 -10.28 19.30
CA ARG A 305 -18.78 -10.95 18.65
C ARG A 305 -18.30 -10.12 17.46
N VAL A 306 -17.00 -10.11 17.23
CA VAL A 306 -16.37 -9.50 16.06
C VAL A 306 -15.31 -10.43 15.47
N VAL A 307 -15.23 -10.41 14.14
CA VAL A 307 -14.20 -11.09 13.38
C VAL A 307 -13.69 -10.12 12.31
N GLY A 308 -12.38 -10.00 12.16
CA GLY A 308 -11.80 -9.02 11.24
C GLY A 308 -10.29 -9.15 11.10
N LEU A 309 -9.71 -8.41 10.17
CA LEU A 309 -8.27 -8.42 9.94
C LEU A 309 -7.56 -7.41 10.85
N ALA A 310 -6.46 -7.83 11.45
CA ALA A 310 -5.65 -7.01 12.32
C ALA A 310 -4.94 -5.91 11.53
N ARG A 311 -5.15 -4.67 11.96
CA ARG A 311 -4.29 -3.55 11.65
C ARG A 311 -3.54 -3.13 12.90
N THR A 312 -2.23 -2.96 12.83
CA THR A 312 -1.42 -2.82 14.06
C THR A 312 -0.90 -1.40 14.27
N LEU A 313 -0.87 -0.97 15.54
CA LEU A 313 -0.26 0.28 15.98
C LEU A 313 0.57 0.02 17.23
N ARG A 314 1.79 0.55 17.24
CA ARG A 314 2.72 0.41 18.37
C ARG A 314 2.95 1.73 19.07
N PHE A 315 2.90 1.71 20.40
CA PHE A 315 3.33 2.81 21.25
C PHE A 315 4.65 2.51 21.94
N VAL A 316 5.47 3.53 22.12
CA VAL A 316 6.74 3.46 22.86
C VAL A 316 6.69 4.34 24.11
N PRO A 317 7.54 4.10 25.14
CA PRO A 317 7.60 4.97 26.31
C PRO A 317 7.79 6.44 25.91
N ASN A 318 7.09 7.34 26.60
CA ASN A 318 7.21 8.77 26.32
C ASN A 318 8.61 9.29 26.64
N ARG A 319 9.08 10.16 25.76
CA ARG A 319 10.20 11.07 25.97
C ARG A 319 9.78 12.43 25.43
N GLU A 320 9.93 13.48 26.22
CA GLU A 320 9.40 14.82 25.93
C GLU A 320 9.96 15.39 24.62
N ASP A 321 11.23 15.11 24.30
CA ASP A 321 11.87 15.51 23.05
C ASP A 321 11.26 14.78 21.82
N LEU A 322 10.95 13.49 21.97
CA LEU A 322 10.35 12.68 20.90
C LEU A 322 8.85 12.97 20.73
N PHE A 323 8.14 13.32 21.81
CA PHE A 323 6.73 13.70 21.72
C PHE A 323 6.52 14.95 20.88
N THR A 324 7.46 15.91 20.94
CA THR A 324 7.42 17.12 20.12
C THR A 324 7.37 16.81 18.62
N THR A 325 8.05 15.75 18.18
CA THR A 325 8.16 15.35 16.77
C THR A 325 7.15 14.29 16.34
N HIS A 326 6.72 13.41 17.26
CA HIS A 326 5.89 12.23 16.94
C HIS A 326 4.50 12.24 17.60
N GLY A 327 4.30 13.03 18.64
CA GLY A 327 3.07 13.03 19.44
C GLY A 327 1.98 13.96 18.93
N GLY A 328 2.35 15.10 18.33
CA GLY A 328 1.43 16.10 17.82
C GLY A 328 0.93 15.85 16.39
N GLY A 329 0.08 16.76 15.88
CA GLY A 329 -0.32 16.78 14.47
C GLY A 329 -1.03 15.51 13.99
N PHE A 330 -0.80 15.11 12.75
CA PHE A 330 -1.30 13.88 12.12
C PHE A 330 -0.32 12.71 12.36
N ASN A 331 -0.15 12.37 13.63
CA ASN A 331 0.77 11.33 14.12
C ASN A 331 0.38 9.90 13.67
N ALA A 332 1.21 8.91 14.03
CA ALA A 332 1.00 7.51 13.67
C ALA A 332 -0.36 6.97 14.12
N GLN A 333 -0.86 7.36 15.30
CA GLN A 333 -2.18 6.96 15.77
C GLN A 333 -3.29 7.48 14.86
N LYS A 334 -3.28 8.77 14.55
CA LYS A 334 -4.32 9.36 13.69
C LYS A 334 -4.27 8.78 12.28
N ARG A 335 -3.06 8.54 11.74
CA ARG A 335 -2.91 7.88 10.44
C ARG A 335 -3.48 6.46 10.44
N ALA A 336 -3.18 5.66 11.47
CA ALA A 336 -3.72 4.29 11.58
C ALA A 336 -5.25 4.28 11.63
N ILE A 337 -5.84 5.18 12.42
CA ILE A 337 -7.30 5.30 12.57
C ILE A 337 -7.96 5.85 11.29
N ASP A 338 -7.34 6.84 10.64
CA ASP A 338 -7.92 7.49 9.47
C ASP A 338 -7.83 6.63 8.20
N SER A 339 -6.93 5.65 8.19
CA SER A 339 -6.73 4.73 7.07
C SER A 339 -7.32 3.34 7.28
N VAL A 340 -7.90 3.03 8.46
CA VAL A 340 -8.57 1.75 8.71
C VAL A 340 -9.66 1.50 7.66
N ASN A 341 -9.73 0.27 7.15
CA ASN A 341 -10.73 -0.15 6.18
C ASN A 341 -11.95 -0.77 6.86
N GLU A 342 -13.05 -0.87 6.12
CA GLU A 342 -14.26 -1.54 6.58
C GLU A 342 -13.98 -3.00 6.96
N GLY A 343 -14.44 -3.43 8.14
CA GLY A 343 -14.24 -4.77 8.68
C GLY A 343 -12.87 -5.02 9.34
N GLU A 344 -11.92 -4.08 9.27
CA GLU A 344 -10.62 -4.22 9.96
C GLU A 344 -10.77 -3.98 11.47
N ILE A 345 -9.87 -4.61 12.23
CA ILE A 345 -9.75 -4.46 13.69
C ILE A 345 -8.42 -3.76 13.99
N LEU A 346 -8.50 -2.58 14.60
CA LEU A 346 -7.30 -1.83 14.99
C LEU A 346 -6.75 -2.37 16.33
N VAL A 347 -5.61 -3.05 16.27
CA VAL A 347 -4.91 -3.63 17.42
C VAL A 347 -3.72 -2.76 17.84
N MET A 348 -3.69 -2.32 19.09
CA MET A 348 -2.80 -1.29 19.60
C MET A 348 -1.96 -1.80 20.77
N GLU A 349 -0.67 -2.07 20.54
CA GLU A 349 0.31 -2.36 21.59
C GLU A 349 0.66 -1.07 22.32
N ALA A 350 0.19 -0.96 23.55
CA ALA A 350 0.49 0.10 24.50
C ALA A 350 1.39 -0.37 25.63
N ARG A 351 1.99 -1.56 25.49
CA ARG A 351 2.93 -2.18 26.44
C ARG A 351 2.28 -2.50 27.79
N GLY A 352 0.95 -2.68 27.82
CA GLY A 352 0.21 -2.86 29.06
C GLY A 352 0.09 -1.60 29.94
N GLU A 353 0.39 -0.41 29.41
CA GLU A 353 0.41 0.83 30.19
C GLU A 353 -1.01 1.34 30.52
N LYS A 354 -1.34 1.35 31.80
CA LYS A 354 -2.67 1.68 32.34
C LYS A 354 -2.84 3.13 32.79
N GLY A 355 -1.75 3.89 32.92
CA GLY A 355 -1.72 5.25 33.48
C GLY A 355 -2.02 6.38 32.49
N THR A 356 -2.61 6.07 31.32
CA THR A 356 -2.93 7.02 30.25
C THR A 356 -3.86 6.38 29.22
N GLY A 357 -4.63 7.21 28.49
CA GLY A 357 -5.45 6.75 27.38
C GLY A 357 -4.63 6.58 26.10
N THR A 358 -4.84 5.47 25.39
CA THR A 358 -4.33 5.22 24.03
C THR A 358 -5.31 5.69 22.98
N VAL A 359 -6.61 5.71 23.27
CA VAL A 359 -7.70 6.19 22.41
C VAL A 359 -8.76 6.91 23.25
N GLY A 360 -9.54 7.80 22.62
CA GLY A 360 -10.69 8.46 23.20
C GLY A 360 -11.85 8.55 22.20
N ASP A 361 -12.95 9.17 22.63
CA ASP A 361 -14.23 9.26 21.92
C ASP A 361 -14.12 9.68 20.45
N ILE A 362 -13.43 10.78 20.13
CA ILE A 362 -13.32 11.32 18.76
C ILE A 362 -12.65 10.32 17.83
N LEU A 363 -11.57 9.70 18.30
CA LEU A 363 -10.77 8.78 17.50
C LEU A 363 -11.45 7.42 17.36
N ALA A 364 -12.12 6.95 18.42
CA ALA A 364 -12.95 5.74 18.34
C ALA A 364 -14.15 5.94 17.41
N MET A 365 -14.82 7.09 17.47
CA MET A 365 -15.88 7.46 16.54
C MET A 365 -15.39 7.51 15.09
N ARG A 366 -14.19 8.06 14.85
CA ARG A 366 -13.60 8.08 13.50
C ARG A 366 -13.39 6.66 12.95
N ALA A 367 -12.86 5.75 13.77
CA ALA A 367 -12.70 4.35 13.38
C ALA A 367 -14.06 3.70 13.05
N GLN A 368 -15.09 3.93 13.87
CA GLN A 368 -16.44 3.43 13.60
C GLN A 368 -17.02 3.98 12.29
N VAL A 369 -16.89 5.29 12.03
CA VAL A 369 -17.34 5.92 10.77
C VAL A 369 -16.62 5.35 9.54
N ARG A 370 -15.37 4.91 9.70
CA ARG A 370 -14.60 4.23 8.66
C ARG A 370 -15.00 2.75 8.46
N GLY A 371 -15.87 2.21 9.32
CA GLY A 371 -16.33 0.83 9.27
C GLY A 371 -15.44 -0.17 9.99
N ALA A 372 -14.55 0.28 10.90
CA ALA A 372 -13.76 -0.66 11.70
C ALA A 372 -14.68 -1.60 12.51
N ALA A 373 -14.35 -2.89 12.53
CA ALA A 373 -15.11 -3.89 13.27
C ALA A 373 -14.89 -3.76 14.78
N ALA A 374 -13.68 -3.41 15.21
CA ALA A 374 -13.35 -3.17 16.61
C ALA A 374 -12.06 -2.36 16.80
N ILE A 375 -11.88 -1.83 18.01
CA ILE A 375 -10.58 -1.39 18.52
C ILE A 375 -10.14 -2.35 19.63
N ILE A 376 -8.88 -2.75 19.64
CA ILE A 376 -8.26 -3.56 20.68
C ILE A 376 -6.99 -2.87 21.15
N THR A 377 -6.87 -2.58 22.44
CA THR A 377 -5.67 -1.96 23.00
C THR A 377 -5.32 -2.58 24.35
N ASP A 378 -4.06 -2.91 24.57
CA ASP A 378 -3.60 -3.33 25.90
C ASP A 378 -3.32 -2.16 26.86
N GLY A 379 -3.71 -0.95 26.48
CA GLY A 379 -3.61 0.26 27.29
C GLY A 379 -4.96 0.79 27.76
N GLY A 380 -4.93 2.01 28.31
CA GLY A 380 -6.13 2.66 28.83
C GLY A 380 -7.02 3.29 27.74
N VAL A 381 -8.31 3.46 28.03
CA VAL A 381 -9.26 4.23 27.19
C VAL A 381 -9.67 5.50 27.91
N ARG A 382 -9.62 6.63 27.20
CA ARG A 382 -10.11 7.93 27.66
C ARG A 382 -11.57 8.12 27.27
N ASP A 383 -12.27 8.97 28.02
CA ASP A 383 -13.67 9.35 27.73
C ASP A 383 -14.55 8.11 27.61
N TYR A 384 -14.32 7.17 28.54
CA TYR A 384 -14.83 5.81 28.51
C TYR A 384 -16.34 5.76 28.29
N SER A 385 -17.13 6.60 28.96
CA SER A 385 -18.58 6.58 28.79
C SER A 385 -18.99 6.85 27.35
N ALA A 386 -18.37 7.82 26.67
CA ALA A 386 -18.64 8.11 25.27
C ALA A 386 -18.15 6.99 24.34
N VAL A 387 -17.00 6.38 24.63
CA VAL A 387 -16.51 5.21 23.86
C VAL A 387 -17.42 3.99 24.08
N ALA A 388 -17.94 3.81 25.28
CA ALA A 388 -18.86 2.73 25.63
C ALA A 388 -20.25 2.92 25.03
N ASP A 389 -20.62 4.14 24.62
CA ASP A 389 -21.88 4.42 23.91
C ASP A 389 -21.78 4.10 22.40
N LEU A 390 -20.58 3.89 21.85
CA LEU A 390 -20.39 3.49 20.45
C LEU A 390 -20.96 2.10 20.16
N GLU A 391 -21.33 1.85 18.90
CA GLU A 391 -21.78 0.53 18.45
C GLU A 391 -20.60 -0.43 18.25
N MET A 392 -19.48 0.09 17.78
CA MET A 392 -18.23 -0.63 17.59
C MET A 392 -17.64 -1.03 18.96
N PRO A 393 -17.38 -2.32 19.22
CA PRO A 393 -16.71 -2.75 20.44
C PRO A 393 -15.29 -2.18 20.52
N THR A 394 -14.92 -1.78 21.73
CA THR A 394 -13.55 -1.47 22.10
C THR A 394 -13.13 -2.41 23.23
N TYR A 395 -12.05 -3.16 23.01
CA TYR A 395 -11.39 -4.00 24.01
C TYR A 395 -10.19 -3.26 24.56
N PHE A 396 -10.10 -3.16 25.89
CA PHE A 396 -9.14 -2.27 26.55
C PHE A 396 -8.75 -2.74 27.95
N ALA A 397 -7.62 -2.26 28.49
CA ALA A 397 -7.13 -2.68 29.79
C ALA A 397 -7.83 -1.97 30.98
N ASN A 398 -8.09 -0.67 30.88
CA ASN A 398 -8.77 0.12 31.93
C ASN A 398 -9.24 1.49 31.42
N PRO A 399 -10.26 2.12 32.02
CA PRO A 399 -10.55 3.53 31.77
C PRO A 399 -9.47 4.41 32.41
N HIS A 400 -9.10 5.51 31.75
CA HIS A 400 -8.15 6.49 32.29
C HIS A 400 -8.38 7.91 31.72
N PRO A 401 -8.42 8.98 32.55
CA PRO A 401 -8.78 10.32 32.08
C PRO A 401 -7.65 11.07 31.34
N ALA A 402 -6.40 10.65 31.51
CA ALA A 402 -5.27 11.35 30.90
C ALA A 402 -5.14 11.11 29.39
N VAL A 403 -4.62 12.13 28.72
CA VAL A 403 -4.43 12.18 27.26
C VAL A 403 -3.13 11.50 26.82
N LEU A 404 -3.06 11.24 25.51
CA LEU A 404 -1.84 10.84 24.82
C LEU A 404 -0.67 11.78 25.14
N GLY A 405 0.54 11.23 25.30
CA GLY A 405 1.75 11.99 25.61
C GLY A 405 2.13 12.04 27.09
N ARG A 406 1.30 11.47 27.98
CA ARG A 406 1.65 11.34 29.40
C ARG A 406 2.68 10.23 29.66
N ARG A 407 2.46 9.04 29.10
CA ARG A 407 3.35 7.86 29.33
C ARG A 407 3.86 7.21 28.05
N HIS A 408 3.21 7.45 26.92
CA HIS A 408 3.61 6.87 25.65
C HIS A 408 3.26 7.76 24.45
N VAL A 409 3.95 7.49 23.35
CA VAL A 409 3.82 8.16 22.06
C VAL A 409 3.61 7.09 20.97
N PRO A 410 2.70 7.31 20.00
CA PRO A 410 2.50 6.36 18.90
C PRO A 410 3.71 6.42 17.96
N TRP A 411 4.16 5.27 17.47
CA TRP A 411 5.45 5.16 16.78
C TRP A 411 5.30 4.51 15.40
N ASP A 412 5.06 3.21 15.37
CA ASP A 412 4.99 2.40 14.14
C ASP A 412 3.55 1.97 13.87
N THR A 413 3.21 1.84 12.60
CA THR A 413 1.94 1.28 12.11
C THR A 413 2.24 0.13 11.17
N ASP A 414 1.35 -0.86 11.12
CA ASP A 414 1.40 -1.96 10.17
C ASP A 414 2.74 -2.76 10.27
N ILE A 415 3.18 -2.99 11.52
CA ILE A 415 4.31 -3.88 11.88
C ILE A 415 3.85 -4.98 12.83
N THR A 416 4.67 -6.01 13.04
CA THR A 416 4.44 -6.99 14.10
C THR A 416 4.50 -6.31 15.48
N ILE A 417 3.50 -6.54 16.33
CA ILE A 417 3.38 -5.98 17.69
C ILE A 417 3.14 -7.09 18.73
N ALA A 418 3.32 -6.75 20.01
CA ALA A 418 3.04 -7.62 21.16
C ALA A 418 1.89 -7.03 22.01
N CYS A 419 0.64 -7.31 21.64
CA CYS A 419 -0.54 -6.77 22.33
C CYS A 419 -1.10 -7.78 23.33
N GLY A 420 -1.21 -7.41 24.61
CA GLY A 420 -1.81 -8.25 25.64
C GLY A 420 -1.14 -9.63 25.78
N GLY A 421 0.17 -9.71 25.49
CA GLY A 421 0.94 -10.96 25.53
C GLY A 421 0.96 -11.78 24.23
N ALA A 422 0.12 -11.44 23.24
CA ALA A 422 0.10 -12.11 21.94
C ALA A 422 0.94 -11.37 20.91
N THR A 423 1.62 -12.12 20.04
CA THR A 423 2.21 -11.58 18.82
C THR A 423 1.10 -11.36 17.79
N VAL A 424 0.98 -10.15 17.24
CA VAL A 424 0.00 -9.80 16.21
C VAL A 424 0.71 -9.22 15.01
N GLN A 425 0.50 -9.81 13.84
CA GLN A 425 0.96 -9.30 12.55
C GLN A 425 -0.18 -8.56 11.83
N PRO A 426 0.14 -7.55 11.00
CA PRO A 426 -0.83 -6.99 10.08
C PRO A 426 -1.43 -8.10 9.21
N GLY A 427 -2.77 -8.15 9.13
CA GLY A 427 -3.49 -9.16 8.37
C GLY A 427 -3.81 -10.46 9.12
N ASP A 428 -3.35 -10.65 10.37
CA ASP A 428 -3.84 -11.74 11.21
C ASP A 428 -5.36 -11.63 11.40
N ILE A 429 -6.06 -12.75 11.49
CA ILE A 429 -7.49 -12.74 11.74
C ILE A 429 -7.71 -12.66 13.25
N ILE A 430 -8.48 -11.68 13.69
CA ILE A 430 -8.88 -11.57 15.08
C ILE A 430 -10.32 -12.07 15.22
N VAL A 431 -10.54 -12.94 16.19
CA VAL A 431 -11.87 -13.33 16.67
C VAL A 431 -11.99 -12.90 18.12
N ALA A 432 -13.01 -12.09 18.44
CA ALA A 432 -13.20 -11.59 19.80
C ALA A 432 -14.66 -11.57 20.21
N ASP A 433 -14.92 -11.96 21.46
CA ASP A 433 -16.21 -11.89 22.13
C ASP A 433 -16.03 -11.72 23.65
N ALA A 434 -17.07 -12.02 24.44
CA ALA A 434 -17.01 -11.98 25.91
C ALA A 434 -15.99 -12.94 26.53
N ASP A 435 -15.70 -14.07 25.88
CA ASP A 435 -14.83 -15.11 26.43
C ASP A 435 -13.35 -14.78 26.23
N GLY A 436 -13.02 -14.04 25.17
CA GLY A 436 -11.67 -13.56 24.94
C GLY A 436 -11.42 -13.09 23.51
N ILE A 437 -10.14 -12.89 23.23
CA ILE A 437 -9.64 -12.38 21.96
C ILE A 437 -8.56 -13.35 21.46
N LEU A 438 -8.72 -13.90 20.26
CA LEU A 438 -7.77 -14.81 19.63
C LEU A 438 -7.18 -14.22 18.37
N VAL A 439 -5.89 -14.49 18.16
CA VAL A 439 -5.10 -14.15 16.98
C VAL A 439 -4.91 -15.41 16.15
N ILE A 440 -5.48 -15.44 14.96
CA ILE A 440 -5.48 -16.60 14.07
C ILE A 440 -4.59 -16.31 12.86
N PRO A 441 -3.49 -17.06 12.66
CA PRO A 441 -2.69 -16.97 11.46
C PRO A 441 -3.54 -17.26 10.20
N PRO A 442 -3.53 -16.38 9.18
CA PRO A 442 -4.34 -16.52 7.98
C PRO A 442 -4.23 -17.88 7.28
N ALA A 443 -3.03 -18.43 7.24
CA ALA A 443 -2.74 -19.70 6.57
C ALA A 443 -3.45 -20.91 7.20
N LEU A 444 -3.89 -20.81 8.45
CA LEU A 444 -4.54 -21.89 9.18
C LEU A 444 -6.06 -21.75 9.26
N ALA A 445 -6.61 -20.59 8.90
CA ALA A 445 -7.98 -20.22 9.24
C ALA A 445 -9.05 -21.15 8.64
N GLU A 446 -8.91 -21.53 7.37
CA GLU A 446 -9.85 -22.42 6.69
C GLU A 446 -9.88 -23.82 7.32
N GLU A 447 -8.71 -24.45 7.50
CA GLU A 447 -8.61 -25.77 8.12
C GLU A 447 -9.05 -25.75 9.59
N LEU A 448 -8.66 -24.70 10.32
CA LEU A 448 -9.02 -24.51 11.73
C LEU A 448 -10.54 -24.48 11.91
N VAL A 449 -11.25 -23.68 11.12
CA VAL A 449 -12.69 -23.49 11.30
C VAL A 449 -13.47 -24.73 10.92
N GLU A 450 -13.02 -25.48 9.92
CA GLU A 450 -13.65 -26.75 9.53
C GLU A 450 -13.56 -27.79 10.65
N ASP A 451 -12.39 -27.91 11.30
CA ASP A 451 -12.22 -28.77 12.47
C ASP A 451 -13.03 -28.30 13.69
N CYS A 452 -13.22 -26.98 13.85
CA CYS A 452 -14.07 -26.43 14.91
C CYS A 452 -15.54 -26.80 14.69
N ILE A 453 -16.05 -26.68 13.46
CA ILE A 453 -17.42 -27.05 13.11
C ILE A 453 -17.67 -28.53 13.40
N LEU A 454 -16.73 -29.40 13.02
CA LEU A 454 -16.81 -30.83 13.31
C LEU A 454 -16.82 -31.11 14.82
N GLN A 455 -15.93 -30.45 15.57
CA GLN A 455 -15.89 -30.59 17.03
C GLN A 455 -17.22 -30.15 17.69
N GLU A 456 -17.81 -29.04 17.27
CA GLU A 456 -19.07 -28.56 17.86
C GLU A 456 -20.26 -29.45 17.51
N GLN A 457 -20.25 -30.08 16.33
CA GLN A 457 -21.23 -31.10 15.99
C GLN A 457 -21.12 -32.34 16.91
N GLU A 458 -19.90 -32.80 17.19
CA GLU A 458 -19.65 -33.87 18.16
C GLU A 458 -20.09 -33.47 19.58
N GLU A 459 -19.76 -32.24 20.01
CA GLU A 459 -20.13 -31.72 21.33
C GLU A 459 -21.65 -31.54 21.47
N THR A 460 -22.35 -31.15 20.40
CA THR A 460 -23.81 -31.08 20.36
C THR A 460 -24.43 -32.45 20.62
N PHE A 461 -23.94 -33.49 19.95
CA PHE A 461 -24.37 -34.86 20.19
C PHE A 461 -24.08 -35.31 21.64
N ILE A 462 -22.87 -35.03 22.15
CA ILE A 462 -22.50 -35.37 23.53
C ILE A 462 -23.43 -34.69 24.53
N LEU A 463 -23.71 -33.39 24.37
CA LEU A 463 -24.64 -32.65 25.21
C LEU A 463 -26.06 -33.22 25.14
N GLU A 464 -26.52 -33.65 23.97
CA GLU A 464 -27.81 -34.32 23.81
C GLU A 464 -27.86 -35.64 24.58
N MET A 465 -26.83 -36.48 24.46
CA MET A 465 -26.75 -37.76 25.17
C MET A 465 -26.68 -37.56 26.69
N VAL A 466 -25.96 -36.54 27.16
CA VAL A 466 -25.93 -36.17 28.58
C VAL A 466 -27.32 -35.70 29.06
N LYS A 467 -28.03 -34.88 28.27
CA LYS A 467 -29.41 -34.47 28.57
C LYS A 467 -30.37 -35.65 28.65
N GLN A 468 -30.12 -36.73 27.91
CA GLN A 468 -30.86 -37.99 27.98
C GLN A 468 -30.48 -38.86 29.19
N GLY A 469 -29.56 -38.41 30.04
CA GLY A 469 -29.17 -39.09 31.29
C GLY A 469 -27.98 -40.04 31.19
N ASN A 470 -27.25 -40.05 30.06
CA ASN A 470 -26.05 -40.86 29.92
C ASN A 470 -24.88 -40.28 30.73
N GLY A 471 -24.02 -41.15 31.28
CA GLY A 471 -22.78 -40.75 31.95
C GLY A 471 -21.73 -40.24 30.96
N VAL A 472 -20.79 -39.42 31.45
CA VAL A 472 -19.72 -38.81 30.62
C VAL A 472 -18.53 -39.74 30.35
N ASP A 473 -18.37 -40.80 31.13
CA ASP A 473 -17.27 -41.75 30.96
C ASP A 473 -17.41 -42.52 29.63
N GLY A 474 -16.37 -42.48 28.82
CA GLY A 474 -16.37 -42.99 27.45
C GLY A 474 -17.21 -42.20 26.45
N LEU A 475 -18.00 -41.20 26.88
CA LEU A 475 -18.75 -40.28 26.00
C LEU A 475 -17.93 -39.02 25.68
N TYR A 476 -17.12 -38.53 26.63
CA TYR A 476 -16.27 -37.34 26.44
C TYR A 476 -14.84 -37.60 26.93
N PRO A 477 -13.88 -37.98 26.04
CA PRO A 477 -14.03 -38.17 24.60
C PRO A 477 -14.76 -39.48 24.23
N MET A 478 -15.44 -39.50 23.08
CA MET A 478 -16.21 -40.65 22.61
C MET A 478 -15.34 -41.89 22.35
N ASN A 479 -15.71 -43.02 22.94
CA ASN A 479 -15.18 -44.34 22.62
C ASN A 479 -15.79 -44.90 21.31
N ALA A 480 -15.40 -46.13 20.92
CA ALA A 480 -15.85 -46.74 19.67
C ALA A 480 -17.39 -46.87 19.57
N ASP A 481 -18.06 -47.21 20.67
CA ASP A 481 -19.52 -47.39 20.69
C ASP A 481 -20.25 -46.07 20.51
N TRP A 482 -19.79 -45.00 21.17
CA TRP A 482 -20.37 -43.66 21.02
C TRP A 482 -20.09 -43.05 19.64
N LYS A 483 -18.92 -43.32 19.06
CA LYS A 483 -18.62 -42.91 17.66
C LYS A 483 -19.56 -43.57 16.66
N ALA A 484 -19.92 -44.83 16.85
CA ALA A 484 -20.89 -45.52 16.00
C ALA A 484 -22.29 -44.90 16.11
N LYS A 485 -22.72 -44.55 17.33
CA LYS A 485 -23.99 -43.85 17.57
C LYS A 485 -24.00 -42.43 16.99
N TYR A 486 -22.89 -41.71 17.12
CA TYR A 486 -22.71 -40.40 16.49
C TYR A 486 -22.84 -40.47 14.97
N ALA A 487 -22.18 -41.44 14.31
CA ALA A 487 -22.30 -41.62 12.87
C ALA A 487 -23.75 -41.90 12.42
N GLN A 488 -24.52 -42.64 13.23
CA GLN A 488 -25.95 -42.85 12.98
C GLN A 488 -26.78 -41.58 13.19
N TRP A 489 -26.47 -40.80 14.24
CA TRP A 489 -27.12 -39.52 14.53
C TRP A 489 -26.89 -38.52 13.39
N VAL A 490 -25.67 -38.41 12.86
CA VAL A 490 -25.37 -37.57 11.68
C VAL A 490 -26.13 -38.07 10.44
N ALA A 491 -26.21 -39.38 10.21
CA ALA A 491 -26.87 -39.95 9.04
C ALA A 491 -28.41 -39.83 9.05
N THR A 492 -29.02 -39.70 10.23
CA THR A 492 -30.48 -39.59 10.41
C THR A 492 -30.98 -38.14 10.39
N GLY A 493 -30.07 -37.17 10.25
CA GLY A 493 -30.36 -35.75 10.28
C GLY A 493 -30.35 -35.21 11.71
N THR A 494 -29.69 -34.07 11.89
CA THR A 494 -29.67 -33.35 13.17
C THR A 494 -31.10 -32.91 13.51
N PRO A 495 -31.65 -33.25 14.70
CA PRO A 495 -32.95 -32.75 15.10
C PRO A 495 -32.90 -31.23 15.27
N GLY A 496 -33.25 -30.46 14.23
CA GLY A 496 -33.33 -29.00 14.30
C GLY A 496 -32.90 -28.19 13.07
N ASP A 497 -32.55 -28.80 11.94
CA ASP A 497 -32.42 -28.07 10.66
C ASP A 497 -33.77 -27.79 9.99
#